data_AF-A0A916D6X8-F1
#
_entry.id   AF-A0A916D6X8-F1
#
_cell.length_a   1.000
_cell.length_b   1.000
_cell.length_c   1.000
_cell.angle_alpha   90.00
_cell.angle_beta   90.00
_cell.angle_gamma   90.00
#
_symmetry.space_group_name_H-M   'P 1'
#
loop_
_entity.id
_entity.type
_entity.pdbx_description
1 polymer ?
#
loop_
_entity_poly.entity_id
_entity_poly.type
_entity_poly.pdbx_seq_one_letter_code
_entity_poly.pdbx_strand_id
1 'polypeptide(L)'
;MKEVAVSVLLFAGLAFIVVAAIGIVRLPDFYMRLHANSKSATLGVIFVFLGVALHFERTESTMQALLVIVFFVITAPVASHRIGRAAWRTGVAFHPSTVDRSGIPASRSDPRDGA
;
A
#
# COMPACT_ATOMS: atom_id res chain seq x y z
N MET A 1 9.38 -20.63 -22.18
CA MET A 1 9.98 -19.97 -21.00
C MET A 1 9.21 -18.72 -20.56
N LYS A 2 8.73 -17.88 -21.49
CA LYS A 2 7.88 -16.70 -21.17
C LYS A 2 6.65 -16.99 -20.34
N GLU A 3 5.87 -18.02 -20.69
CA GLU A 3 4.67 -18.41 -19.93
C GLU A 3 4.95 -18.65 -18.45
N VAL A 4 6.11 -19.24 -18.14
CA VAL A 4 6.55 -19.47 -16.75
C VAL A 4 6.87 -18.14 -16.08
N ALA A 5 7.61 -17.25 -16.75
CA ALA A 5 7.91 -15.92 -16.21
C ALA A 5 6.64 -15.10 -15.95
N VAL A 6 5.73 -15.04 -16.93
CA VAL A 6 4.44 -14.35 -16.79
C VAL A 6 3.64 -14.94 -15.62
N SER A 7 3.55 -16.27 -15.54
CA SER A 7 2.84 -16.94 -14.44
C SER A 7 3.44 -16.58 -13.08
N VAL A 8 4.77 -16.62 -12.95
CA VAL A 8 5.46 -16.24 -11.70
C VAL A 8 5.17 -14.80 -11.31
N LEU A 9 5.20 -13.87 -12.27
CA LEU A 9 4.87 -12.46 -12.02
C LEU A 9 3.41 -12.29 -11.56
N LEU A 10 2.47 -12.95 -12.24
CA LEU A 10 1.05 -12.87 -11.88
C LEU A 10 0.78 -13.48 -10.50
N PHE A 11 1.36 -14.65 -10.19
CA PHE A 11 1.23 -15.27 -8.88
C PHE A 11 1.89 -14.46 -7.77
N ALA A 12 3.06 -13.86 -8.02
CA ALA A 12 3.68 -12.94 -7.07
C ALA A 12 2.79 -11.73 -6.82
N GLY A 13 2.28 -11.10 -7.88
CA GLY A 13 1.36 -9.97 -7.78
C GLY A 13 0.08 -10.31 -7.01
N LEU A 14 -0.53 -11.47 -7.32
CA LEU A 14 -1.68 -12.00 -6.59
C LEU A 14 -1.37 -12.19 -5.11
N ALA A 15 -0.22 -12.81 -4.78
CA ALA A 15 0.18 -13.01 -3.40
C ALA A 15 0.30 -11.68 -2.64
N PHE A 16 0.89 -10.65 -3.25
CA PHE A 16 0.97 -9.32 -2.64
C PHE A 16 -0.41 -8.65 -2.46
N ILE A 17 -1.33 -8.80 -3.40
CA ILE A 17 -2.71 -8.29 -3.28
C ILE A 17 -3.45 -9.01 -2.14
N VAL A 18 -3.28 -10.33 -2.02
CA VAL A 18 -3.86 -11.12 -0.93
C VAL A 18 -3.27 -10.67 0.42
N VAL A 19 -1.96 -10.46 0.51
CA VAL A 19 -1.31 -9.93 1.72
C VAL A 19 -1.84 -8.53 2.05
N ALA A 20 -2.07 -7.66 1.07
CA ALA A 20 -2.67 -6.35 1.29
C ALA A 20 -4.08 -6.47 1.89
N ALA A 21 -4.93 -7.34 1.32
CA ALA A 21 -6.28 -7.59 1.81
C ALA A 21 -6.28 -8.18 3.24
N ILE A 22 -5.43 -9.17 3.49
CA ILE A 22 -5.26 -9.75 4.84
C ILE A 22 -4.78 -8.68 5.82
N GLY A 23 -3.83 -7.83 5.42
CA GLY A 23 -3.31 -6.74 6.25
C GLY A 23 -4.39 -5.76 6.69
N ILE A 24 -5.33 -5.43 5.81
CA ILE A 24 -6.47 -4.55 6.13
C ILE A 24 -7.39 -5.20 7.18
N VAL A 25 -7.64 -6.51 7.08
CA VAL A 25 -8.60 -7.22 7.94
C VAL A 25 -7.98 -7.62 9.28
N ARG A 26 -6.70 -8.03 9.30
CA ARG A 26 -6.06 -8.64 10.47
C ARG A 26 -5.30 -7.68 11.36
N LEU A 27 -4.82 -6.55 10.85
CA LEU A 27 -3.99 -5.66 11.67
C LEU A 27 -4.83 -4.89 12.69
N PRO A 28 -4.31 -4.65 13.90
CA PRO A 28 -5.13 -4.17 15.02
C PRO A 28 -5.40 -2.66 14.96
N ASP A 29 -4.56 -1.88 14.28
CA ASP A 29 -4.64 -0.43 14.21
C ASP A 29 -4.80 0.04 12.75
N PHE A 30 -5.57 1.12 12.54
CA PHE A 30 -5.73 1.83 11.28
C PHE A 30 -4.38 2.16 10.62
N TYR A 31 -3.42 2.71 11.36
CA TYR A 31 -2.13 3.09 10.79
C TYR A 31 -1.32 1.87 10.32
N MET A 32 -1.41 0.75 11.06
CA MET A 32 -0.80 -0.51 10.66
C MET A 32 -1.48 -1.08 9.41
N ARG A 33 -2.82 -1.04 9.34
CA ARG A 33 -3.60 -1.45 8.15
C ARG A 33 -3.22 -0.62 6.93
N LEU A 34 -3.14 0.70 7.08
CA LEU A 34 -2.77 1.63 6.02
C LEU A 34 -1.35 1.36 5.52
N HIS A 35 -0.40 1.16 6.43
CA HIS A 35 0.98 0.83 6.07
C HIS A 35 1.10 -0.50 5.31
N ALA A 36 0.45 -1.56 5.80
CA ALA A 36 0.47 -2.86 5.14
C ALA A 36 -0.17 -2.80 3.75
N ASN A 37 -1.33 -2.15 3.63
CA ASN A 37 -2.02 -2.00 2.36
C ASN A 37 -1.17 -1.23 1.34
N SER A 38 -0.64 -0.06 1.73
CA SER A 38 0.09 0.83 0.81
C SER A 38 1.30 0.15 0.17
N LYS A 39 2.08 -0.61 0.95
CA LYS A 39 3.28 -1.31 0.45
C LYS A 39 2.92 -2.50 -0.42
N SER A 40 2.04 -3.37 0.08
CA SER A 40 1.70 -4.61 -0.61
C SER A 40 0.86 -4.37 -1.87
N ALA A 41 -0.06 -3.39 -1.86
CA ALA A 41 -0.83 -3.02 -3.04
C ALA A 41 0.07 -2.48 -4.17
N THR A 42 1.04 -1.64 -3.84
CA THR A 42 1.97 -1.09 -4.84
C THR A 42 2.80 -2.18 -5.51
N LEU A 43 3.37 -3.11 -4.73
CA LEU A 43 4.10 -4.26 -5.28
C LEU A 43 3.20 -5.19 -6.10
N GLY A 44 1.98 -5.44 -5.62
CA GLY A 44 1.00 -6.25 -6.33
C GLY A 44 0.69 -5.71 -7.73
N VAL A 45 0.41 -4.40 -7.82
CA VAL A 45 0.16 -3.72 -9.10
C VAL A 45 1.39 -3.79 -10.01
N ILE A 46 2.60 -3.53 -9.48
CA ILE A 46 3.83 -3.59 -10.28
C ILE A 46 4.02 -4.97 -10.91
N PHE A 47 3.90 -6.04 -10.13
CA PHE A 47 4.11 -7.41 -10.64
C PHE A 47 3.03 -7.82 -11.66
N VAL A 48 1.77 -7.49 -11.41
CA VAL A 48 0.68 -7.80 -12.35
C VAL A 48 0.89 -7.09 -13.68
N PHE A 49 1.13 -5.77 -13.66
CA PHE A 49 1.30 -5.00 -14.89
C PHE A 49 2.61 -5.30 -15.63
N LEU A 50 3.67 -5.69 -14.92
CA LEU A 50 4.88 -6.18 -15.56
C LEU A 50 4.63 -7.54 -16.26
N GLY A 51 3.80 -8.41 -15.68
CA GLY A 51 3.33 -9.63 -16.32
C GLY A 51 2.50 -9.36 -17.59
N VAL A 52 1.61 -8.36 -17.54
CA VAL A 52 0.82 -7.91 -18.70
C VAL A 52 1.72 -7.39 -19.81
N ALA A 53 2.71 -6.55 -19.49
CA ALA A 53 3.66 -6.03 -20.47
C ALA A 53 4.45 -7.15 -21.17
N LEU A 54 4.87 -8.17 -20.41
CA LEU A 54 5.61 -9.34 -20.92
C LEU A 54 4.75 -10.30 -21.74
N HIS A 55 3.44 -10.38 -21.49
CA HIS A 55 2.54 -11.30 -22.18
C HIS A 55 2.10 -10.76 -23.55
N PHE A 56 1.70 -9.49 -23.62
CA PHE A 56 1.12 -8.93 -24.85
C PHE A 56 2.15 -8.44 -25.85
N GLU A 57 3.30 -7.94 -25.38
CA GLU A 57 4.45 -7.50 -26.20
C GLU A 57 4.15 -6.47 -27.31
N ARG A 58 2.96 -5.89 -27.28
CA ARG A 58 2.57 -4.78 -28.14
C ARG A 58 3.04 -3.49 -27.50
N THR A 59 3.65 -2.61 -28.31
CA THR A 59 4.13 -1.29 -27.87
C THR A 59 3.05 -0.52 -27.11
N GLU A 60 1.80 -0.56 -27.58
CA GLU A 60 0.65 0.08 -26.95
C GLU A 60 0.38 -0.47 -25.54
N SER A 61 0.29 -1.81 -25.40
CA SER A 61 0.01 -2.48 -24.13
C SER A 61 1.14 -2.29 -23.12
N THR A 62 2.39 -2.40 -23.57
CA THR A 62 3.58 -2.18 -22.73
C THR A 62 3.64 -0.73 -22.24
N MET A 63 3.36 0.24 -23.11
CA MET A 63 3.37 1.66 -22.73
C MET A 63 2.24 1.97 -21.73
N GLN A 64 1.03 1.43 -21.94
CA GLN A 64 -0.06 1.55 -20.98
C GLN A 64 0.30 0.93 -19.62
N ALA A 65 0.89 -0.28 -19.62
CA ALA A 65 1.30 -0.95 -18.38
C ALA A 65 2.36 -0.15 -17.62
N LEU A 66 3.37 0.39 -18.30
CA LEU A 66 4.38 1.24 -17.70
C LEU A 66 3.79 2.54 -17.15
N LEU A 67 2.87 3.17 -17.86
CA LEU A 67 2.17 4.37 -17.39
C LEU A 67 1.37 4.08 -16.12
N VAL A 68 0.67 2.96 -16.06
CA VAL A 68 -0.06 2.54 -14.84
C VAL A 68 0.91 2.33 -13.69
N ILE A 69 2.04 1.66 -13.90
CA ILE A 69 3.05 1.43 -12.86
C ILE A 69 3.58 2.76 -12.33
N VAL A 70 4.03 3.67 -13.20
CA VAL A 70 4.59 4.97 -12.81
C VAL A 70 3.55 5.80 -12.08
N PHE A 71 2.34 5.88 -12.63
CA PHE A 71 1.24 6.60 -12.00
C PHE A 71 0.93 6.05 -10.61
N PHE A 72 0.80 4.73 -10.47
CA PHE A 72 0.48 4.10 -9.20
C PHE A 72 1.57 4.31 -8.15
N VAL A 73 2.85 4.20 -8.52
CA VAL A 73 3.99 4.44 -7.63
C VAL A 73 4.04 5.87 -7.11
N ILE A 74 3.63 6.86 -7.91
CA ILE A 74 3.59 8.27 -7.49
C ILE A 74 2.32 8.55 -6.66
N THR A 75 1.17 8.05 -7.10
CA THR A 75 -0.13 8.36 -6.48
C THR A 75 -0.35 7.61 -5.17
N ALA A 76 0.08 6.36 -5.05
CA ALA A 76 -0.16 5.55 -3.85
C ALA A 76 0.46 6.14 -2.58
N PRO A 77 1.72 6.63 -2.55
CA PRO A 77 2.30 7.32 -1.40
C PRO A 77 1.56 8.61 -1.03
N VAL A 78 1.17 9.41 -2.04
CA VAL A 78 0.43 10.66 -1.82
C VAL A 78 -0.93 10.38 -1.19
N ALA A 79 -1.68 9.42 -1.74
CA ALA A 79 -2.96 9.00 -1.20
C ALA A 79 -2.82 8.52 0.25
N SER A 80 -1.86 7.64 0.52
CA SER A 80 -1.61 7.07 1.85
C SER A 80 -1.21 8.13 2.87
N HIS A 81 -0.36 9.08 2.48
CA HIS A 81 0.02 10.20 3.34
C HIS A 81 -1.18 11.09 3.69
N ARG A 82 -2.03 11.40 2.70
CA ARG A 82 -3.24 12.23 2.91
C ARG A 82 -4.26 11.53 3.81
N ILE A 83 -4.47 10.23 3.60
CA ILE A 83 -5.34 9.40 4.45
C ILE A 83 -4.81 9.35 5.89
N GLY A 84 -3.50 9.12 6.07
CA GLY A 84 -2.88 9.10 7.40
C GLY A 84 -2.98 10.45 8.13
N ARG A 85 -2.77 11.56 7.42
CA ARG A 85 -2.91 12.91 7.98
C ARG A 85 -4.36 13.25 8.34
N ALA A 86 -5.32 12.80 7.55
CA ALA A 86 -6.74 12.98 7.85
C ALA A 86 -7.12 12.19 9.11
N ALA A 87 -6.72 10.91 9.19
CA ALA A 87 -6.96 10.06 10.36
C ALA A 87 -6.35 10.64 11.64
N TRP A 88 -5.13 11.18 11.55
CA TRP A 88 -4.50 11.90 12.66
C TRP A 88 -5.35 13.09 13.10
N ARG A 89 -5.77 13.95 12.18
CA ARG A 89 -6.58 15.14 12.50
C ARG A 89 -7.96 14.82 13.07
N THR A 90 -8.55 13.68 12.70
CA THR A 90 -9.85 13.24 13.22
C THR A 90 -9.74 12.47 14.54
N GLY A 91 -8.53 12.29 15.10
CA GLY A 91 -8.34 11.61 16.37
C GLY A 91 -8.53 10.08 16.30
N VAL A 92 -8.17 9.44 15.18
CA VAL A 92 -8.18 7.98 15.09
C VAL A 92 -7.20 7.42 16.12
N ALA A 93 -7.70 6.60 17.05
CA ALA A 93 -6.90 6.05 18.13
C ALA A 93 -5.82 5.09 17.60
N PHE A 94 -4.61 5.23 18.14
CA PHE A 94 -3.52 4.28 17.96
C PHE A 94 -3.76 3.00 18.75
N HIS A 95 -3.02 1.95 18.40
CA HIS A 95 -2.90 0.77 19.24
C HIS A 95 -2.48 1.16 20.67
N PRO A 96 -3.05 0.56 21.73
CA PRO A 96 -2.75 0.93 23.12
C PRO A 96 -1.28 0.78 23.54
N SER A 97 -0.53 -0.09 22.84
CA SER A 97 0.90 -0.29 23.09
C SER A 97 1.79 0.74 22.41
N THR A 98 1.22 1.64 21.59
CA THR A 98 1.98 2.67 20.90
C THR A 98 2.28 3.80 21.87
N VAL A 99 3.57 4.07 22.09
CA VAL A 99 4.06 5.23 22.84
C VAL A 99 4.62 6.25 21.88
N ASP A 100 4.36 7.52 22.13
CA ASP A 100 4.95 8.60 21.37
C ASP A 100 6.43 8.79 21.76
N ARG A 101 7.08 9.79 21.15
CA ARG A 101 8.48 10.12 21.46
C ARG A 101 8.68 10.59 22.90
N SER A 102 7.64 11.12 23.56
CA SER A 102 7.70 11.58 24.94
C SER A 102 7.51 10.45 25.96
N GLY A 103 7.21 9.23 25.50
CA GLY A 103 6.94 8.06 26.34
C GLY A 103 5.50 8.01 26.84
N ILE A 104 4.63 8.91 26.39
CA ILE A 104 3.21 8.93 26.71
C ILE A 104 2.47 8.03 25.71
N PRO A 105 1.45 7.26 26.14
CA PRO A 105 0.62 6.49 25.21
C PRO A 105 0.06 7.39 24.10
N ALA A 106 0.23 6.98 22.84
CA ALA A 106 -0.21 7.75 21.68
C ALA A 106 -1.75 7.88 21.60
N SER A 107 -2.49 7.09 22.39
CA SER A 107 -3.93 7.27 22.60
C SER A 107 -4.30 8.50 23.45
N ARG A 108 -3.33 9.06 24.18
CA ARG A 108 -3.47 10.25 25.03
C ARG A 108 -2.83 11.50 24.45
N SER A 109 -2.00 11.39 23.41
CA SER A 109 -1.50 12.54 22.68
C SER A 109 -2.61 13.04 21.76
N ASP A 110 -3.48 13.93 22.26
CA ASP A 110 -4.49 14.54 21.43
C ASP A 110 -3.79 15.46 20.41
N PRO A 111 -4.07 15.34 19.10
CA PRO A 111 -3.60 16.29 18.10
C PRO A 111 -3.90 17.75 18.43
N ARG A 112 -4.87 18.02 19.32
CA ARG A 112 -5.28 19.35 19.80
C ARG A 112 -4.43 19.88 20.96
N ASP A 113 -3.62 19.07 21.61
CA ASP A 113 -2.84 19.48 22.80
C ASP A 113 -1.58 20.29 22.43
N GLY A 114 -1.23 20.36 21.14
CA GLY A 114 -0.05 21.08 20.63
C GLY A 114 -0.36 22.09 19.53
N ALA A 115 -1.61 22.55 19.42
CA ALA A 115 -2.06 23.57 18.47
C ALA A 115 -2.17 24.95 19.13
#